data_AF-A0A0V0SR70-F1
#
_entry.id   AF-A0A0V0SR70-F1
#
_cell.length_a   1.000
_cell.length_b   1.000
_cell.length_c   1.000
_cell.angle_alpha   90.00
_cell.angle_beta   90.00
_cell.angle_gamma   90.00
#
_symmetry.space_group_name_H-M   'P 1'
#
loop_
_entity.id
_entity.type
_entity.pdbx_description
1 polymer ?
#
loop_
_entity_poly.entity_id
_entity_poly.type
_entity_poly.pdbx_seq_one_letter_code
_entity_poly.pdbx_strand_id
1 'polypeptide(L)' 'MGITPEDDVAPKDTRMMERFEKSLSFNGERYQVGLLWSEGQPDLPVNVKQAMRRLTTVERRPAQSDKDSCDYSSTMRRYL' A
#
# COMPACT_ATOMS: atom_id res chain seq x y z
N MET A 1 20.47 15.68 12.52
CA MET A 1 19.11 15.33 12.07
C MET A 1 18.45 14.66 13.28
N GLY A 2 17.76 15.46 14.10
CA GLY A 2 17.24 15.02 15.39
C GLY A 2 15.92 14.31 15.22
N ILE A 3 15.79 13.13 15.83
CA ILE A 3 14.49 12.53 16.10
C ILE A 3 13.83 13.46 17.12
N THR A 4 12.73 14.10 16.73
CA THR A 4 11.97 14.99 17.61
C THR A 4 11.49 14.20 18.83
N PRO A 5 11.53 14.77 20.05
CA PRO A 5 11.03 14.10 21.25
C PRO A 5 9.52 13.87 21.14
N GLU A 6 9.07 12.77 21.74
CA GLU A 6 7.75 12.14 21.64
C GLU A 6 6.55 12.98 22.16
N ASP A 7 6.71 14.26 22.51
CA ASP A 7 5.68 15.02 23.26
C ASP A 7 4.98 16.15 22.48
N ASP A 8 5.33 16.41 21.22
CA ASP A 8 4.59 17.34 20.36
C ASP A 8 3.76 16.59 19.30
N VAL A 9 2.86 15.71 19.76
CA VAL A 9 1.82 15.16 18.89
C VAL A 9 0.88 16.31 18.52
N ALA A 10 0.99 16.81 17.28
CA ALA A 10 0.06 17.83 16.81
C ALA A 10 -1.39 17.30 16.95
N PRO A 11 -2.39 18.14 17.21
CA PRO A 11 -3.78 17.69 17.41
C PRO A 11 -4.33 16.82 16.25
N LYS A 12 -3.76 17.01 15.05
CA LYS A 12 -4.05 16.21 13.85
C LYS A 12 -3.50 14.79 13.95
N ASP A 13 -2.34 14.61 14.56
CA ASP A 13 -1.67 13.32 14.74
C ASP A 13 -2.38 12.49 15.83
N THR A 14 -2.87 13.13 16.89
CA THR A 14 -3.73 12.48 17.90
C THR A 14 -5.00 11.91 17.27
N ARG A 15 -5.68 12.68 16.41
CA ARG A 15 -6.88 12.22 15.70
C ARG A 15 -6.60 11.07 14.73
N MET A 16 -5.44 11.07 14.06
CA MET A 16 -5.01 9.99 13.19
C MET A 16 -4.74 8.70 13.99
N MET A 17 -4.10 8.85 15.14
CA MET A 17 -3.79 7.74 16.05
C MET A 17 -5.07 7.08 16.58
N GLU A 18 -6.04 7.88 17.03
CA GLU A 18 -7.35 7.36 17.47
C GLU A 18 -8.09 6.59 16.36
N ARG A 19 -8.03 7.07 15.11
CA ARG A 19 -8.66 6.40 13.97
C ARG A 19 -7.96 5.09 13.63
N PHE A 20 -6.63 5.04 13.78
CA PHE A 20 -5.85 3.82 13.60
C PHE A 20 -6.27 2.79 14.64
N GLU A 21 -6.25 3.14 15.93
CA GLU A 21 -6.59 2.21 17.01
C GLU A 21 -8.03 1.68 16.88
N LYS A 22 -8.99 2.56 16.56
CA LYS A 22 -10.41 2.18 16.36
C LYS A 22 -10.63 1.22 15.20
N SER A 23 -9.79 1.28 14.16
CA SER A 23 -9.96 0.47 12.95
C SER A 23 -9.04 -0.75 12.88
N LEU A 24 -8.08 -0.85 13.80
CA LEU A 24 -7.18 -1.99 13.92
C LEU A 24 -7.95 -3.19 14.46
N SER A 25 -7.96 -4.28 13.70
CA SER A 25 -8.53 -5.55 14.13
C SER A 25 -7.71 -6.72 13.61
N PHE A 26 -7.82 -7.87 14.26
CA PHE A 26 -7.19 -9.11 13.83
C PHE A 26 -8.27 -10.05 13.31
N ASN A 27 -8.12 -10.53 12.07
CA ASN A 27 -9.14 -11.35 11.41
C ASN A 27 -8.90 -12.87 11.58
N GLY A 28 -7.96 -13.27 12.44
CA GLY A 28 -7.56 -14.68 12.62
C GLY A 28 -6.30 -15.08 11.85
N GLU A 29 -5.94 -14.33 10.81
CA GLU A 29 -4.75 -14.58 9.98
C GLU A 29 -3.78 -13.39 10.00
N ARG A 30 -4.32 -12.17 9.90
CA ARG A 30 -3.55 -10.93 9.82
C ARG A 30 -4.25 -9.78 10.50
N TYR A 31 -3.46 -8.76 10.83
CA TYR A 31 -4.01 -7.46 11.21
C TYR A 31 -4.58 -6.75 9.98
N GLN A 32 -5.74 -6.13 10.16
CA GLN A 32 -6.38 -5.25 9.20
C GLN A 32 -6.62 -3.89 9.87
N VAL A 33 -6.49 -2.83 9.08
CA VAL A 33 -6.72 -1.45 9.52
C VAL A 33 -7.59 -0.76 8.49
N GLY A 34 -8.43 0.16 8.94
CA GLY A 34 -9.27 0.99 8.09
C GLY A 34 -8.48 2.08 7.38
N LEU A 35 -9.12 2.75 6.42
CA LEU A 35 -8.53 3.89 5.74
C LEU A 35 -8.55 5.12 6.66
N LEU A 36 -7.39 5.56 7.16
CA LEU A 36 -7.31 6.64 8.16
C LEU A 36 -7.85 8.00 7.70
N TRP A 37 -7.91 8.22 6.38
CA TRP A 37 -8.47 9.44 5.78
C TRP A 37 -9.99 9.36 5.56
N SER A 38 -10.62 8.21 5.71
CA SER A 38 -12.08 8.00 5.55
C SER A 38 -12.69 7.53 6.86
N GLU A 39 -13.88 8.01 7.21
CA GLU A 39 -14.60 7.46 8.36
C GLU A 39 -15.39 6.21 7.93
N GLY A 40 -15.42 5.20 8.79
CA GLY A 40 -16.09 3.92 8.54
C GLY A 40 -15.37 3.05 7.52
N GLN A 41 -16.12 2.11 6.95
CA GLN A 41 -15.66 1.21 5.90
C GLN A 41 -16.31 1.66 4.58
N PRO A 42 -15.65 2.57 3.82
CA PRO A 42 -16.24 3.08 2.59
C PRO A 42 -16.40 1.94 1.58
N ASP A 43 -17.47 1.99 0.78
CA ASP A 43 -17.63 1.09 -0.35
C ASP A 43 -16.54 1.41 -1.39
N LEU A 44 -15.53 0.54 -1.45
CA LEU A 44 -14.39 0.74 -2.33
C LEU A 44 -14.70 0.13 -3.70
N PRO A 45 -14.51 0.87 -4.80
CA PRO A 45 -14.71 0.30 -6.13
C PRO A 45 -13.74 -0.88 -6.35
N VAL A 46 -14.26 -1.93 -6.99
CA VAL A 46 -13.46 -3.11 -7.33
C VAL A 46 -12.32 -2.73 -8.28
N ASN A 47 -11.08 -2.72 -7.78
CA ASN A 47 -9.89 -2.29 -8.50
C ASN A 47 -9.35 -3.33 -9.52
N VAL A 48 -9.99 -4.50 -9.67
CA VAL A 48 -9.46 -5.62 -10.47
C VAL A 48 -9.15 -5.22 -11.92
N LYS A 49 -10.07 -4.54 -12.61
CA LYS A 49 -9.87 -4.13 -14.01
C LYS A 49 -8.68 -3.18 -14.18
N GLN A 50 -8.51 -2.26 -13.24
CA GLN A 50 -7.44 -1.27 -13.28
C GLN A 50 -6.09 -1.89 -12.88
N ALA A 51 -6.07 -2.79 -11.89
CA ALA A 51 -4.90 -3.57 -11.53
C ALA A 51 -4.41 -4.42 -12.72
N MET A 52 -5.31 -5.10 -13.41
CA MET A 52 -4.97 -5.87 -14.62
C MET A 52 -4.38 -4.99 -15.73
N ARG A 53 -5.01 -3.84 -16.03
CA ARG A 53 -4.45 -2.90 -17.03
C ARG A 53 -3.05 -2.42 -16.67
N ARG A 54 -2.80 -2.12 -15.39
CA ARG A 54 -1.49 -1.71 -14.90
C ARG A 54 -0.48 -2.84 -15.04
N LEU A 55 -0.85 -4.07 -14.66
CA LEU A 55 -0.01 -5.25 -14.81
C LEU A 55 0.37 -5.47 -16.28
N THR A 56 -0.61 -5.52 -17.20
CA THR A 56 -0.33 -5.68 -18.63
C THR A 56 0.58 -4.58 -19.17
N THR A 57 0.40 -3.33 -18.73
CA THR A 57 1.26 -2.21 -19.14
C THR A 57 2.68 -2.38 -18.64
N VAL A 58 2.84 -2.81 -17.37
CA VAL A 58 4.14 -3.08 -16.76
C VAL A 58 4.83 -4.23 -17.49
N GLU A 59 4.13 -5.30 -17.82
CA GLU A 59 4.70 -6.45 -18.55
C GLU A 59 5.06 -6.11 -20.00
N ARG A 60 4.33 -5.20 -20.65
CA ARG A 60 4.59 -4.83 -22.06
C ARG A 60 5.77 -3.88 -22.25
N ARG A 61 6.23 -3.21 -21.19
CA ARG A 61 7.38 -2.29 -21.23
C ARG A 61 8.71 -3.04 -21.36
N PRO A 62 9.01 -4.08 -20.55
CA PRO A 62 10.16 -4.95 -20.73
C PRO A 62 10.22 -5.62 -22.10
N ALA A 63 9.07 -5.94 -22.71
CA ALA A 63 9.02 -6.54 -24.04
C ALA A 63 9.49 -5.60 -25.18
N GLN A 64 9.74 -4.31 -24.91
CA GLN A 64 10.21 -3.33 -25.90
C GLN A 64 11.74 -3.15 -25.87
N SER A 65 12.44 -3.77 -24.92
CA SER A 65 13.89 -3.63 -24.72
C SER A 65 14.45 -4.91 -24.10
N ASP A 66 15.41 -5.56 -24.78
CA ASP A 66 16.01 -6.81 -24.31
C ASP A 66 16.65 -6.68 -22.92
N LYS A 67 17.21 -5.50 -22.62
CA LYS A 67 17.77 -5.17 -21.31
C LYS A 67 16.68 -5.12 -20.24
N ASP A 68 15.59 -4.42 -20.51
CA ASP A 68 14.49 -4.24 -19.55
C ASP A 68 13.75 -5.58 -19.31
N SER A 69 13.66 -6.43 -20.33
CA SER A 69 13.15 -7.81 -20.23
C SER A 69 13.97 -8.67 -19.27
N CYS A 70 15.30 -8.62 -19.40
CA CYS A 70 16.22 -9.36 -18.54
C CYS A 70 16.13 -8.87 -17.08
N ASP A 71 16.16 -7.56 -16.86
CA ASP A 71 16.10 -6.95 -15.53
C ASP A 71 14.76 -7.24 -14.82
N TYR A 72 13.64 -7.16 -15.56
CA TYR A 72 12.31 -7.53 -15.05
C TYR A 72 12.24 -9.01 -14.65
N SER A 73 12.70 -9.90 -15.53
CA SER A 73 12.66 -11.36 -15.30
C SER A 73 13.56 -11.81 -14.16
N SER A 74 14.73 -11.17 -13.99
CA SER A 74 15.64 -11.38 -12.87
C SER A 74 15.01 -10.94 -11.56
N THR A 75 14.42 -9.75 -11.53
CA THR A 75 13.77 -9.17 -10.35
C THR A 75 12.59 -10.03 -9.90
N MET A 76 11.70 -10.44 -10.82
CA MET A 76 10.55 -11.26 -10.48
C MET A 76 10.93 -12.64 -9.91
N ARG A 77 12.02 -13.24 -10.39
CA ARG A 77 12.54 -14.51 -9.85
C ARG A 77 13.06 -14.42 -8.41
N ARG A 78 13.43 -13.24 -7.93
CA ARG A 78 13.91 -13.04 -6.55
C ARG A 78 12.78 -12.91 -5.53
N TYR A 79 11.57 -12.58 -6.00
CA TYR A 79 10.38 -12.45 -5.16
C TYR A 79 9.60 -13.77 -5.01
N LEU A 80 9.93 -14.78 -5.81
CA LEU A 80 9.38 -16.14 -5.76
C LEU A 80 10.35 -17.07 -5.01
#